data_AF-A0A2H6BH69-F1
#
_entry.id   AF-A0A2H6BH69-F1
#
_cell.length_a   1.000
_cell.length_b   1.000
_cell.length_c   1.000
_cell.angle_alpha   90.00
_cell.angle_beta   90.00
_cell.angle_gamma   90.00
#
_symmetry.space_group_name_H-M   'P 1'
#
loop_
_entity.id
_entity.type
_entity.pdbx_description
1 polymer ?
#
loop_
_entity_poly.entity_id
_entity_poly.type
_entity_poly.pdbx_seq_one_letter_code
_entity_poly.pdbx_strand_id
1 'polypeptide(L)'
;MTETPSLSAREQVLATIRRSLGVTGQEAPRRFAVAERLKVHPSGVLPARATSKSPAERVRLFVEMAEASAATVSTVSSAAQAPAAIAAFLRAHNLAPEIRRGADPRLAELPWGQTTLTVTEGRSFGDDAAGVSAAFAGVAETGTLIMASGPENPTTLNFLPDNHIVVLEAADVAATYEDVWGQVRERYGAGVMPRTVNWITGPSRSADIEQILLMGAHGPRRLHIVLIDPAHVADDAKLDAEPVPAGSTPAEPRVGDTLALDPQAPESGAPTPPEPKPAHPAELVRPDPKPDDAEDKLDEALDESFPASDPPSQTQP
;
A
#
# COMPACT_ATOMS: atom_id res chain seq x y z
N MET A 1 43.93 -15.75 -32.94
CA MET A 1 43.05 -16.35 -31.93
C MET A 1 42.11 -15.24 -31.48
N THR A 2 40.85 -15.30 -31.89
CA THR A 2 39.84 -14.31 -31.49
C THR A 2 39.15 -14.83 -30.22
N GLU A 3 39.41 -14.16 -29.09
CA GLU A 3 38.68 -14.40 -27.84
C GLU A 3 37.19 -14.23 -28.08
N THR A 4 36.42 -15.25 -27.70
CA THR A 4 34.96 -15.17 -27.75
C THR A 4 34.53 -14.41 -26.50
N PRO A 5 33.76 -13.30 -26.62
CA PRO A 5 33.35 -12.53 -25.46
C PRO A 5 32.54 -13.43 -24.51
N SER A 6 32.97 -13.49 -23.25
CA SER A 6 32.27 -14.27 -22.22
C SER A 6 30.89 -13.68 -21.99
N LEU A 7 29.84 -14.49 -22.09
CA LEU A 7 28.47 -14.07 -21.83
C LEU A 7 28.32 -13.61 -20.38
N SER A 8 27.62 -12.50 -20.16
CA SER A 8 27.25 -12.05 -18.82
C SER A 8 26.38 -13.10 -18.11
N ALA A 9 26.35 -13.07 -16.77
CA ALA A 9 25.51 -14.00 -15.98
C ALA A 9 24.03 -13.97 -16.42
N ARG A 10 23.50 -12.77 -16.73
CA ARG A 10 22.14 -12.60 -17.28
C ARG A 10 21.97 -13.35 -18.61
N GLU A 11 22.92 -13.22 -19.52
CA GLU A 11 22.85 -13.87 -20.83
C GLU A 11 22.97 -15.40 -20.72
N GLN A 12 23.78 -15.91 -19.80
CA GLN A 12 23.89 -17.34 -19.52
C GLN A 12 22.57 -17.92 -19.00
N VAL A 13 21.91 -17.23 -18.06
CA VAL A 13 20.58 -17.61 -17.55
C VAL A 13 19.56 -17.62 -18.68
N LEU A 14 19.48 -16.53 -19.45
CA LEU A 14 18.54 -16.43 -20.58
C LEU A 14 18.81 -17.48 -21.67
N ALA A 15 20.08 -17.79 -21.95
CA ALA A 15 20.45 -18.84 -22.89
C ALA A 15 20.03 -20.23 -22.40
N THR A 16 20.15 -20.50 -21.09
CA THR A 16 19.71 -21.76 -20.48
C THR A 16 18.20 -21.93 -20.58
N ILE A 17 17.43 -20.89 -20.23
CA ILE A 17 15.96 -20.87 -20.38
C ILE A 17 15.57 -21.12 -21.84
N ARG A 18 16.22 -20.44 -22.79
CA ARG A 18 15.99 -20.61 -24.22
C ARG A 18 16.23 -22.04 -24.70
N ARG A 19 17.36 -22.64 -24.30
CA ARG A 19 17.67 -24.06 -24.60
C ARG A 19 16.62 -25.00 -24.03
N SER A 20 16.22 -24.81 -22.76
CA SER A 20 15.20 -25.63 -22.12
C SER A 20 13.85 -25.56 -22.81
N LEU A 21 13.50 -24.39 -23.36
CA LEU A 21 12.25 -24.16 -24.08
C LEU A 21 12.34 -24.48 -25.58
N GLY A 22 13.50 -24.92 -26.08
CA GLY A 22 13.73 -25.21 -27.49
C GLY A 22 13.61 -23.99 -28.41
N VAL A 23 13.95 -22.79 -27.91
CA VAL A 23 13.82 -21.53 -28.65
C VAL A 23 15.12 -20.74 -28.71
N THR A 24 15.21 -19.84 -29.68
CA THR A 24 16.29 -18.90 -29.92
C THR A 24 16.03 -17.52 -29.31
N GLY A 25 14.74 -17.19 -29.07
CA GLY A 25 14.30 -15.86 -28.66
C GLY A 25 14.19 -14.86 -29.80
N GLN A 26 14.40 -15.30 -31.05
CA GLN A 26 14.32 -14.47 -32.26
C GLN A 26 13.20 -14.93 -33.20
N GLU A 27 12.32 -15.82 -32.76
CA GLU A 27 11.23 -16.34 -33.56
C GLU A 27 10.31 -15.20 -34.01
N ALA A 28 10.18 -15.00 -35.33
CA ALA A 28 9.35 -13.94 -35.89
C ALA A 28 7.90 -13.97 -35.38
N PRO A 29 7.21 -15.13 -35.26
CA PRO A 29 5.85 -15.18 -34.71
C PRO A 29 5.76 -14.69 -33.26
N ARG A 30 6.75 -15.04 -32.41
CA ARG A 30 6.77 -14.61 -31.00
C ARG A 30 7.04 -13.12 -30.89
N ARG A 31 8.00 -12.60 -31.67
CA ARG A 31 8.31 -11.17 -31.71
C ARG A 31 7.13 -10.35 -32.20
N PHE A 32 6.43 -10.82 -33.24
CA PHE A 32 5.21 -10.18 -33.74
C PHE A 32 4.11 -10.16 -32.68
N ALA A 33 3.84 -11.30 -32.02
CA ALA A 33 2.82 -11.37 -30.97
C ALA A 33 3.12 -10.41 -29.79
N VAL A 34 4.39 -10.29 -29.38
CA VAL A 34 4.81 -9.33 -28.35
C VAL A 34 4.63 -7.89 -28.84
N ALA A 35 5.07 -7.57 -30.05
CA ALA A 35 4.94 -6.22 -30.62
C ALA A 35 3.48 -5.79 -30.74
N GLU A 36 2.61 -6.66 -31.26
CA GLU A 36 1.17 -6.39 -31.34
C GLU A 36 0.54 -6.22 -29.96
N ARG A 37 0.90 -7.07 -28.97
CA ARG A 37 0.38 -6.93 -27.60
C ARG A 37 0.81 -5.62 -26.95
N LEU A 38 2.06 -5.20 -27.16
CA LEU A 38 2.58 -3.91 -26.68
C LEU A 38 1.94 -2.72 -27.39
N LYS A 39 1.42 -2.89 -28.60
CA LYS A 39 0.74 -1.83 -29.35
C LYS A 39 -0.75 -1.72 -29.01
N VAL A 40 -1.44 -2.85 -28.89
CA VAL A 40 -2.89 -2.92 -28.71
C VAL A 40 -3.30 -2.79 -27.24
N HIS A 41 -2.43 -3.17 -26.30
CA HIS A 41 -2.72 -3.17 -24.86
C HIS A 41 -4.06 -3.86 -24.52
N PRO A 42 -4.24 -5.14 -24.88
CA PRO A 42 -5.52 -5.83 -24.65
C PRO A 42 -5.84 -5.87 -23.17
N SER A 43 -7.05 -5.43 -22.80
CA SER A 43 -7.56 -5.51 -21.43
C SER A 43 -7.74 -6.97 -20.99
N GLY A 44 -7.51 -7.22 -19.71
CA GLY A 44 -7.85 -8.48 -19.06
C GLY A 44 -9.36 -8.69 -18.88
N VAL A 45 -9.70 -9.63 -18.01
CA VAL A 45 -11.09 -9.89 -17.61
C VAL A 45 -11.57 -8.74 -16.74
N LEU A 46 -12.71 -8.13 -17.10
CA LEU A 46 -13.30 -7.00 -16.38
C LEU A 46 -14.35 -7.48 -15.38
N PRO A 47 -14.26 -7.11 -14.09
CA PRO A 47 -15.24 -7.52 -13.09
C PRO A 47 -16.62 -6.87 -13.29
N ALA A 48 -17.63 -7.70 -13.52
CA ALA A 48 -19.00 -7.27 -13.80
C ALA A 48 -19.61 -6.36 -12.70
N ARG A 49 -19.14 -6.47 -11.45
CA ARG A 49 -19.61 -5.65 -10.33
C ARG A 49 -19.46 -4.15 -10.57
N ALA A 50 -18.49 -3.72 -11.39
CA ALA A 50 -18.24 -2.30 -11.67
C ALA A 50 -18.48 -1.88 -13.12
N THR A 51 -18.27 -2.76 -14.11
CA THR A 51 -18.27 -2.39 -15.54
C THR A 51 -19.60 -1.81 -16.03
N SER A 52 -20.75 -2.30 -15.54
CA SER A 52 -22.08 -1.85 -16.00
C SER A 52 -22.65 -0.66 -15.20
N LYS A 53 -21.87 -0.08 -14.28
CA LYS A 53 -22.33 1.01 -13.40
C LYS A 53 -22.18 2.37 -14.04
N SER A 54 -23.18 3.23 -13.84
CA SER A 54 -23.11 4.67 -14.10
C SER A 54 -22.06 5.35 -13.19
N PRO A 55 -21.60 6.57 -13.51
CA PRO A 55 -20.62 7.29 -12.67
C PRO A 55 -21.04 7.39 -11.20
N ALA A 56 -22.30 7.78 -10.92
CA ALA A 56 -22.80 7.88 -9.54
C ALA A 56 -22.84 6.51 -8.82
N GLU A 57 -23.15 5.43 -9.53
CA GLU A 57 -23.10 4.07 -8.97
C GLU A 57 -21.67 3.60 -8.71
N ARG A 58 -20.71 4.01 -9.54
CA ARG A 58 -19.28 3.71 -9.32
C ARG A 58 -18.77 4.41 -8.07
N VAL A 59 -19.13 5.67 -7.88
CA VAL A 59 -18.79 6.42 -6.66
C VAL A 59 -19.37 5.75 -5.42
N ARG A 60 -20.66 5.37 -5.44
CA ARG A 60 -21.26 4.62 -4.32
C ARG A 60 -20.54 3.30 -4.04
N LEU A 61 -20.25 2.52 -5.09
CA LEU A 61 -19.51 1.26 -4.94
C LEU A 61 -18.08 1.50 -4.40
N PHE A 62 -17.40 2.55 -4.86
CA PHE A 62 -16.08 2.93 -4.37
C PHE A 62 -16.10 3.17 -2.87
N VAL A 63 -17.05 3.98 -2.39
CA VAL A 63 -17.21 4.30 -0.97
C VAL A 63 -17.47 3.02 -0.17
N GLU A 64 -18.43 2.20 -0.61
CA GLU A 64 -18.75 0.91 0.03
C GLU A 64 -17.51 0.02 0.17
N MET A 65 -16.75 -0.14 -0.91
CA MET A 65 -15.57 -1.00 -0.91
C MET A 65 -14.39 -0.43 -0.12
N ALA A 66 -14.23 0.90 -0.12
CA ALA A 66 -13.20 1.59 0.66
C ALA A 66 -13.46 1.43 2.16
N GLU A 67 -14.71 1.63 2.59
CA GLU A 67 -15.14 1.43 3.98
C GLU A 67 -15.06 -0.04 4.40
N ALA A 68 -15.44 -0.98 3.52
CA ALA A 68 -15.24 -2.41 3.74
C ALA A 68 -13.75 -2.78 3.93
N SER A 69 -12.85 -1.99 3.36
CA SER A 69 -11.39 -2.11 3.53
C SER A 69 -10.86 -1.32 4.73
N ALA A 70 -11.73 -0.81 5.61
CA ALA A 70 -11.42 -0.01 6.79
C ALA A 70 -10.82 1.38 6.52
N ALA A 71 -10.99 1.91 5.30
CA ALA A 71 -10.81 3.35 5.07
C ALA A 71 -12.02 4.12 5.63
N THR A 72 -11.85 5.41 5.84
CA THR A 72 -12.95 6.33 6.15
C THR A 72 -13.13 7.31 5.00
N VAL A 73 -14.37 7.71 4.70
CA VAL A 73 -14.65 8.64 3.60
C VAL A 73 -15.46 9.83 4.12
N SER A 74 -15.02 11.05 3.82
CA SER A 74 -15.85 12.25 3.90
C SER A 74 -16.16 12.73 2.49
N THR A 75 -17.44 12.98 2.19
CA THR A 75 -17.84 13.52 0.89
C THR A 75 -18.12 15.00 1.03
N VAL A 76 -17.59 15.80 0.12
CA VAL A 76 -17.80 17.25 0.05
C VAL A 76 -18.28 17.63 -1.34
N SER A 77 -19.11 18.67 -1.44
CA SER A 77 -19.68 19.08 -2.72
C SER A 77 -18.72 19.98 -3.53
N SER A 78 -17.65 20.48 -2.91
CA SER A 78 -16.66 21.32 -3.57
C SER A 78 -15.26 21.14 -2.99
N ALA A 79 -14.24 21.34 -3.83
CA ALA A 79 -12.84 21.32 -3.41
C ALA A 79 -12.54 22.33 -2.28
N ALA A 80 -13.23 23.47 -2.27
CA ALA A 80 -13.08 24.49 -1.24
C ALA A 80 -13.39 23.98 0.19
N GLN A 81 -14.21 22.94 0.32
CA GLN A 81 -14.57 22.34 1.61
C GLN A 81 -13.56 21.28 2.07
N ALA A 82 -12.65 20.81 1.19
CA ALA A 82 -11.72 19.73 1.51
C ALA A 82 -10.81 20.05 2.72
N PRO A 83 -10.19 21.25 2.82
CA PRO A 83 -9.40 21.59 4.02
C PRO A 83 -10.20 21.53 5.33
N ALA A 84 -11.47 21.94 5.31
CA ALA A 84 -12.33 21.89 6.50
C ALA A 84 -12.67 20.44 6.89
N ALA A 85 -12.93 19.57 5.91
CA ALA A 85 -13.14 18.14 6.14
C ALA A 85 -11.88 17.47 6.73
N ILE A 86 -10.70 17.81 6.21
CA ILE A 86 -9.41 17.34 6.76
C ILE A 86 -9.24 17.79 8.21
N ALA A 87 -9.51 19.06 8.51
CA ALA A 87 -9.44 19.59 9.88
C ALA A 87 -10.44 18.90 10.82
N ALA A 88 -11.64 18.58 10.34
CA ALA A 88 -12.64 17.83 11.10
C ALA A 88 -12.16 16.39 11.40
N PHE A 89 -11.57 15.70 10.42
CA PHE A 89 -10.98 14.38 10.61
C PHE A 89 -9.87 14.40 11.68
N LEU A 90 -8.92 15.33 11.59
CA LEU A 90 -7.83 15.45 12.58
C LEU A 90 -8.39 15.68 13.99
N ARG A 91 -9.37 16.57 14.12
CA ARG A 91 -10.04 16.86 15.40
C ARG A 91 -10.76 15.64 15.96
N ALA A 92 -11.53 14.92 15.14
CA ALA A 92 -12.28 13.73 15.56
C ALA A 92 -11.35 12.61 16.08
N HIS A 93 -10.10 12.58 15.63
CA HIS A 93 -9.08 11.63 16.07
C HIS A 93 -8.11 12.19 17.12
N ASN A 94 -8.37 13.38 17.66
CA ASN A 94 -7.50 14.07 18.64
C ASN A 94 -6.05 14.25 18.16
N LEU A 95 -5.87 14.53 16.87
CA LEU A 95 -4.58 14.78 16.24
C LEU A 95 -4.26 16.28 16.24
N ALA A 96 -2.97 16.62 16.23
CA ALA A 96 -2.53 17.99 16.01
C ALA A 96 -3.04 18.51 14.65
N PRO A 97 -3.42 19.80 14.52
CA PRO A 97 -3.92 20.39 13.28
C PRO A 97 -2.76 20.69 12.30
N GLU A 98 -1.84 19.74 12.12
CA GLU A 98 -0.64 19.87 11.31
C GLU A 98 -0.66 18.81 10.22
N ILE A 99 -0.36 19.22 8.99
CA ILE A 99 -0.28 18.32 7.84
C ILE A 99 0.98 18.59 7.02
N ARG A 100 1.48 17.52 6.38
CA ARG A 100 2.40 17.64 5.26
C ARG A 100 1.68 17.24 3.97
N ARG A 101 1.76 18.07 2.94
CA ARG A 101 1.17 17.78 1.62
C ARG A 101 2.20 17.74 0.49
N GLY A 102 1.84 17.06 -0.59
CA GLY A 102 2.54 17.17 -1.87
C GLY A 102 2.34 18.53 -2.54
N ALA A 103 3.10 18.80 -3.59
CA ALA A 103 3.00 20.00 -4.44
C ALA A 103 2.02 19.85 -5.61
N ASP A 104 1.17 18.82 -5.62
CA ASP A 104 0.13 18.63 -6.65
C ASP A 104 -0.74 19.89 -6.77
N PRO A 105 -0.95 20.42 -7.99
CA PRO A 105 -1.74 21.64 -8.21
C PRO A 105 -3.14 21.57 -7.58
N ARG A 106 -3.79 20.40 -7.60
CA ARG A 106 -5.12 20.22 -7.00
C ARG A 106 -5.11 20.42 -5.50
N LEU A 107 -3.99 20.14 -4.82
CA LEU A 107 -3.82 20.45 -3.41
C LEU A 107 -3.39 21.90 -3.19
N ALA A 108 -2.51 22.44 -4.04
CA ALA A 108 -2.01 23.81 -3.91
C ALA A 108 -3.12 24.86 -4.05
N GLU A 109 -4.13 24.59 -4.88
CA GLU A 109 -5.27 25.48 -5.13
C GLU A 109 -6.34 25.47 -4.01
N LEU A 110 -6.26 24.53 -3.05
CA LEU A 110 -7.23 24.46 -1.97
C LEU A 110 -7.08 25.64 -0.99
N PRO A 111 -8.18 26.15 -0.40
CA PRO A 111 -8.16 27.33 0.46
C PRO A 111 -7.69 27.03 1.89
N TRP A 112 -6.46 26.53 2.04
CA TRP A 112 -5.87 26.13 3.33
C TRP A 112 -5.93 27.22 4.41
N GLY A 113 -5.74 28.49 4.00
CA GLY A 113 -5.75 29.64 4.91
C GLY A 113 -7.11 29.97 5.54
N GLN A 114 -8.19 29.31 5.11
CA GLN A 114 -9.51 29.43 5.74
C GLN A 114 -9.68 28.49 6.94
N THR A 115 -8.66 27.68 7.24
CA THR A 115 -8.64 26.74 8.36
C THR A 115 -7.52 27.08 9.34
N THR A 116 -7.56 26.48 10.52
CA THR A 116 -6.49 26.57 11.52
C THR A 116 -5.35 25.57 11.26
N LEU A 117 -5.32 24.91 10.09
CA LEU A 117 -4.31 23.91 9.78
C LEU A 117 -2.96 24.58 9.54
N THR A 118 -1.92 24.07 10.19
CA THR A 118 -0.54 24.33 9.79
C THR A 118 -0.18 23.40 8.65
N VAL A 119 0.04 23.96 7.46
CA VAL A 119 0.31 23.19 6.24
C VAL A 119 1.76 23.36 5.84
N THR A 120 2.48 22.24 5.75
CA THR A 120 3.83 22.18 5.18
C THR A 120 3.83 21.41 3.86
N GLU A 121 4.77 21.73 2.98
CA GLU A 121 4.88 21.07 1.67
C GLU A 121 6.14 20.20 1.59
N GLY A 122 6.06 19.11 0.83
CA GLY A 122 7.21 18.29 0.43
C GLY A 122 7.07 16.83 0.84
N ARG A 123 8.18 16.09 0.75
CA ARG A 123 8.25 14.68 1.17
C ARG A 123 8.20 14.57 2.69
N SER A 124 7.57 13.52 3.20
CA SER A 124 7.70 13.14 4.62
C SER A 124 9.01 12.40 4.86
N PHE A 125 9.54 12.53 6.07
CA PHE A 125 10.67 11.78 6.61
C PHE A 125 10.27 10.82 7.75
N GLY A 126 8.98 10.73 8.08
CA GLY A 126 8.45 9.86 9.15
C GLY A 126 8.00 10.58 10.42
N ASP A 127 8.31 11.88 10.56
CA ASP A 127 7.96 12.64 11.76
C ASP A 127 6.59 13.33 11.67
N ASP A 128 5.95 13.30 10.50
CA ASP A 128 4.67 13.97 10.26
C ASP A 128 3.50 13.09 10.72
N ALA A 129 2.62 13.61 11.56
CA ALA A 129 1.46 12.87 12.03
C ALA A 129 0.45 12.56 10.91
N ALA A 130 0.32 13.45 9.91
CA ALA A 130 -0.62 13.30 8.80
C ALA A 130 -0.01 13.75 7.46
N GLY A 131 -0.12 12.88 6.47
CA GLY A 131 0.25 13.13 5.08
C GLY A 131 -0.99 13.34 4.22
N VAL A 132 -0.99 14.39 3.40
CA VAL A 132 -2.06 14.68 2.44
C VAL A 132 -1.54 14.53 1.01
N SER A 133 -2.20 13.67 0.24
CA SER A 133 -1.88 13.41 -1.16
C SER A 133 -3.12 13.55 -2.05
N ALA A 134 -2.94 13.82 -3.34
CA ALA A 134 -4.02 13.76 -4.31
C ALA A 134 -3.93 12.46 -5.11
N ALA A 135 -5.05 11.72 -5.18
CA ALA A 135 -5.13 10.49 -5.94
C ALA A 135 -4.99 10.77 -7.44
N PHE A 136 -4.36 9.85 -8.17
CA PHE A 136 -4.43 9.81 -9.62
C PHE A 136 -5.81 9.32 -10.08
N ALA A 137 -6.35 8.30 -9.41
CA ALA A 137 -7.67 7.74 -9.65
C ALA A 137 -8.18 6.98 -8.42
N GLY A 138 -9.48 6.76 -8.34
CA GLY A 138 -10.11 5.78 -7.45
C GLY A 138 -10.65 4.61 -8.27
N VAL A 139 -10.70 3.40 -7.71
CA VAL A 139 -11.24 2.21 -8.38
C VAL A 139 -12.45 1.69 -7.64
N ALA A 140 -13.61 1.82 -8.26
CA ALA A 140 -14.88 1.43 -7.67
C ALA A 140 -14.92 -0.03 -7.25
N GLU A 141 -14.43 -0.94 -8.09
CA GLU A 141 -14.59 -2.37 -7.84
C GLU A 141 -14.00 -2.87 -6.51
N THR A 142 -12.98 -2.21 -5.96
CA THR A 142 -12.26 -2.63 -4.75
C THR A 142 -12.09 -1.52 -3.73
N GLY A 143 -12.52 -0.29 -4.01
CA GLY A 143 -12.29 0.84 -3.09
C GLY A 143 -10.81 1.23 -3.01
N THR A 144 -10.07 1.03 -4.11
CA THR A 144 -8.62 1.22 -4.15
C THR A 144 -8.28 2.61 -4.67
N LEU A 145 -7.33 3.28 -4.01
CA LEU A 145 -6.73 4.53 -4.48
C LEU A 145 -5.49 4.24 -5.32
N ILE A 146 -5.32 5.01 -6.38
CA ILE A 146 -4.17 4.93 -7.27
C ILE A 146 -3.32 6.18 -7.04
N MET A 147 -2.06 5.98 -6.68
CA MET A 147 -1.09 7.06 -6.48
C MET A 147 0.04 6.91 -7.50
N ALA A 148 0.12 7.84 -8.44
CA ALA A 148 1.26 7.93 -9.35
C ALA A 148 2.36 8.76 -8.69
N SER A 149 3.57 8.19 -8.52
CA SER A 149 4.66 8.92 -7.88
C SER A 149 5.17 10.03 -8.77
N GLY A 150 5.42 11.18 -8.17
CA GLY A 150 6.09 12.31 -8.81
C GLY A 150 6.63 13.29 -7.77
N PRO A 151 7.32 14.37 -8.20
CA PRO A 151 7.72 15.43 -7.30
C PRO A 151 6.51 16.10 -6.64
N GLU A 152 5.38 16.16 -7.34
CA GLU A 152 4.10 16.72 -6.88
C GLU A 152 3.40 15.84 -5.85
N ASN A 153 3.51 14.52 -5.94
CA ASN A 153 2.97 13.55 -4.98
C ASN A 153 4.07 12.57 -4.55
N PRO A 154 4.94 12.95 -3.60
CA PRO A 154 5.99 12.09 -3.10
C PRO A 154 5.43 10.82 -2.45
N THR A 155 5.92 9.64 -2.86
CA THR A 155 5.48 8.34 -2.34
C THR A 155 5.61 8.21 -0.82
N THR A 156 6.53 8.95 -0.19
CA THR A 156 6.70 8.91 1.28
C THR A 156 5.48 9.43 2.04
N LEU A 157 4.70 10.34 1.46
CA LEU A 157 3.45 10.83 2.09
C LEU A 157 2.39 9.74 2.20
N ASN A 158 2.45 8.73 1.32
CA ASN A 158 1.48 7.64 1.30
C ASN A 158 1.74 6.59 2.39
N PHE A 159 2.95 6.56 2.95
CA PHE A 159 3.43 5.43 3.75
C PHE A 159 4.03 5.79 5.10
N LEU A 160 4.76 6.91 5.20
CA LEU A 160 5.48 7.25 6.42
C LEU A 160 4.59 7.90 7.49
N PRO A 161 3.68 8.83 7.16
CA PRO A 161 2.76 9.38 8.15
C PRO A 161 1.79 8.33 8.70
N ASP A 162 1.51 8.41 9.99
CA ASP A 162 0.54 7.53 10.67
C ASP A 162 -0.88 7.64 10.11
N ASN A 163 -1.21 8.80 9.54
CA ASN A 163 -2.52 9.08 8.96
C ASN A 163 -2.34 9.55 7.52
N HIS A 164 -2.77 8.71 6.57
CA HIS A 164 -2.76 9.06 5.16
C HIS A 164 -4.13 9.59 4.76
N ILE A 165 -4.16 10.83 4.31
CA ILE A 165 -5.37 11.53 3.89
C ILE A 165 -5.27 11.78 2.40
N VAL A 166 -6.26 11.33 1.64
CA VAL A 166 -6.24 11.39 0.18
C VAL A 166 -7.42 12.18 -0.34
N VAL A 167 -7.13 13.20 -1.15
CA VAL A 167 -8.15 13.94 -1.88
C VAL A 167 -8.39 13.25 -3.21
N LEU A 168 -9.66 12.98 -3.53
CA LEU A 168 -10.09 12.30 -4.75
C LEU A 168 -11.31 13.02 -5.32
N GLU A 169 -11.30 13.31 -6.62
CA GLU A 169 -12.50 13.78 -7.31
C GLU A 169 -13.38 12.59 -7.73
N ALA A 170 -14.70 12.74 -7.59
CA ALA A 170 -15.65 11.72 -8.01
C ALA A 170 -15.56 11.40 -9.52
N ALA A 171 -15.15 12.39 -10.32
CA ALA A 171 -14.90 12.21 -11.75
C ALA A 171 -13.71 11.28 -12.05
N ASP A 172 -12.76 11.16 -11.12
CA ASP A 172 -11.57 10.30 -11.24
C ASP A 172 -11.82 8.87 -10.74
N VAL A 173 -13.07 8.51 -10.41
CA VAL A 173 -13.44 7.15 -10.01
C VAL A 173 -13.65 6.27 -11.26
N ALA A 174 -12.65 5.45 -11.56
CA ALA A 174 -12.71 4.41 -12.57
C ALA A 174 -13.55 3.21 -12.11
N ALA A 175 -14.05 2.42 -13.06
CA ALA A 175 -14.81 1.21 -12.72
C ALA A 175 -13.87 0.08 -12.27
N THR A 176 -12.81 -0.17 -13.03
CA THR A 176 -11.92 -1.34 -12.88
C THR A 176 -10.45 -0.98 -12.91
N TYR A 177 -9.61 -1.91 -12.46
CA TYR A 177 -8.15 -1.77 -12.52
C TYR A 177 -7.62 -1.57 -13.95
N GLU A 178 -8.24 -2.21 -14.94
CA GLU A 178 -7.84 -2.08 -16.35
C GLU A 178 -8.07 -0.67 -16.91
N ASP A 179 -9.14 0.01 -16.47
CA ASP A 179 -9.44 1.38 -16.87
C ASP A 179 -8.30 2.34 -16.44
N VAL A 180 -7.81 2.16 -15.20
CA VAL A 180 -6.70 2.95 -14.66
C VAL A 180 -5.43 2.76 -15.47
N TRP A 181 -5.11 1.54 -15.89
CA TRP A 181 -3.95 1.33 -16.75
C TRP A 181 -4.08 2.05 -18.10
N GLY A 182 -5.30 2.15 -18.63
CA GLY A 182 -5.61 3.00 -19.78
C GLY A 182 -5.28 4.47 -19.51
N GLN A 183 -5.79 5.02 -18.41
CA GLN A 183 -5.56 6.41 -18.00
C GLN A 183 -4.08 6.72 -17.76
N VAL A 184 -3.32 5.79 -17.15
CA VAL A 184 -1.87 5.97 -16.94
C VAL A 184 -1.14 6.06 -18.28
N ARG A 185 -1.45 5.17 -19.24
CA ARG A 185 -0.86 5.23 -20.59
C ARG A 185 -1.24 6.51 -21.32
N GLU A 186 -2.46 6.99 -21.15
CA GLU A 186 -2.92 8.25 -21.74
C GLU A 186 -2.18 9.46 -21.15
N ARG A 187 -2.02 9.53 -19.83
CA ARG A 187 -1.34 10.65 -19.15
C ARG A 187 0.15 10.72 -19.43
N TYR A 188 0.85 9.59 -19.38
CA TYR A 188 2.32 9.57 -19.47
C TYR A 188 2.82 9.27 -20.89
N GLY A 189 1.99 8.67 -21.74
CA GLY A 189 2.36 8.22 -23.08
C GLY A 189 2.88 6.79 -23.11
N ALA A 190 2.82 6.18 -24.30
CA ALA A 190 3.27 4.80 -24.50
C ALA A 190 4.77 4.64 -24.18
N GLY A 191 5.11 3.64 -23.37
CA GLY A 191 6.48 3.35 -22.97
C GLY A 191 7.04 4.25 -21.86
N VAL A 192 6.24 5.19 -21.34
CA VAL A 192 6.60 6.05 -20.21
C VAL A 192 5.68 5.73 -19.04
N MET A 193 6.26 5.52 -17.87
CA MET A 193 5.52 5.25 -16.63
C MET A 193 6.10 6.13 -15.51
N PRO A 194 5.29 6.50 -14.51
CA PRO A 194 5.84 7.06 -13.27
C PRO A 194 6.76 6.01 -12.62
N ARG A 195 7.70 6.46 -11.80
CA ARG A 195 8.66 5.57 -11.12
C ARG A 195 7.96 4.46 -10.32
N THR A 196 6.82 4.78 -9.72
CA THR A 196 5.94 3.83 -9.01
C THR A 196 4.48 4.22 -9.22
N VAL A 197 3.61 3.21 -9.31
CA VAL A 197 2.15 3.34 -9.20
C VAL A 197 1.73 2.53 -7.99
N ASN A 198 1.29 3.21 -6.92
CA ASN A 198 0.86 2.55 -5.70
C ASN A 198 -0.65 2.33 -5.74
N TRP A 199 -1.06 1.12 -5.40
CA TRP A 199 -2.46 0.69 -5.32
C TRP A 199 -2.78 0.48 -3.85
N ILE A 200 -3.52 1.42 -3.25
CA ILE A 200 -3.74 1.48 -1.80
C ILE A 200 -5.19 1.10 -1.51
N THR A 201 -5.39 -0.03 -0.83
CA THR A 201 -6.72 -0.56 -0.48
C THR A 201 -6.83 -0.66 1.04
N GLY A 202 -7.32 0.42 1.66
CA GLY A 202 -7.40 0.54 3.12
C GLY A 202 -6.08 0.93 3.80
N PRO A 203 -6.10 1.10 5.13
CA PRO A 203 -4.91 1.37 5.95
C PRO A 203 -3.95 0.16 5.98
N SER A 204 -2.71 0.40 6.40
CA SER A 204 -1.70 -0.65 6.56
C SER A 204 -2.07 -1.61 7.70
N ARG A 205 -2.11 -2.90 7.38
CA ARG A 205 -2.39 -4.00 8.30
C ARG A 205 -1.39 -5.11 8.10
N SER A 206 -0.62 -5.44 9.13
CA SER A 206 0.14 -6.68 9.14
C SER A 206 -0.77 -7.78 9.66
N ALA A 207 -1.22 -8.65 8.75
CA ALA A 207 -2.08 -9.78 9.09
C ALA A 207 -1.30 -11.08 9.38
N ASP A 208 0.03 -11.02 9.47
CA ASP A 208 0.86 -12.23 9.49
C ASP A 208 2.07 -12.11 10.44
N ILE A 209 1.80 -11.77 11.70
CA ILE A 209 2.64 -12.20 12.83
C ILE A 209 1.66 -12.83 13.83
N GLU A 210 1.66 -14.16 13.90
CA GLU A 210 0.95 -14.94 14.94
C GLU A 210 -0.58 -14.78 14.99
N GLN A 211 -1.25 -14.52 13.87
CA GLN A 211 -2.71 -14.34 13.77
C GLN A 211 -3.29 -13.14 14.54
N ILE A 212 -2.45 -12.20 14.99
CA ILE A 212 -2.89 -10.96 15.61
C ILE A 212 -2.81 -9.84 14.58
N LEU A 213 -3.95 -9.18 14.32
CA LEU A 213 -3.99 -8.00 13.46
C LEU A 213 -3.31 -6.81 14.15
N LEU A 214 -2.06 -6.54 13.79
CA LEU A 214 -1.34 -5.34 14.19
C LEU A 214 -1.54 -4.25 13.13
N MET A 215 -2.23 -3.18 13.51
CA MET A 215 -2.45 -2.01 12.65
C MET A 215 -1.19 -1.13 12.62
N GLY A 216 -0.69 -0.81 11.42
CA GLY A 216 0.37 0.19 11.21
C GLY A 216 1.82 -0.23 11.47
N ALA A 217 2.16 -1.51 11.40
CA ALA A 217 3.55 -1.95 11.57
C ALA A 217 4.49 -1.49 10.43
N HIS A 218 3.96 -1.27 9.21
CA HIS A 218 4.74 -0.91 8.02
C HIS A 218 4.11 0.18 7.15
N GLY A 219 3.16 0.95 7.67
CA GLY A 219 2.50 2.03 6.94
C GLY A 219 1.40 2.72 7.75
N PRO A 220 0.55 3.56 7.12
CA PRO A 220 -0.41 4.40 7.83
C PRO A 220 -1.42 3.55 8.60
N ARG A 221 -1.65 3.94 9.86
CA ARG A 221 -2.66 3.34 10.75
C ARG A 221 -4.07 3.67 10.29
N ARG A 222 -4.25 4.81 9.63
CA ARG A 222 -5.52 5.29 9.11
C ARG A 222 -5.38 5.73 7.66
N LEU A 223 -6.41 5.42 6.88
CA LEU A 223 -6.63 5.97 5.55
C LEU A 223 -7.94 6.75 5.58
N HIS A 224 -7.87 8.05 5.29
CA HIS A 224 -9.04 8.91 5.14
C HIS A 224 -9.12 9.42 3.72
N ILE A 225 -10.30 9.37 3.12
CA ILE A 225 -10.55 9.83 1.76
C ILE A 225 -11.49 11.03 1.84
N VAL A 226 -11.05 12.16 1.30
CA VAL A 226 -11.90 13.32 1.06
C VAL A 226 -12.35 13.26 -0.39
N LEU A 227 -13.58 12.79 -0.59
CA LEU A 227 -14.19 12.64 -1.90
C LEU A 227 -14.91 13.93 -2.28
N ILE A 228 -14.48 14.56 -3.38
CA ILE A 228 -15.11 15.77 -3.92
C ILE A 228 -16.11 15.33 -4.99
N ASP A 229 -17.40 15.46 -4.68
CA ASP A 229 -18.50 15.10 -5.57
C ASP A 229 -19.50 16.28 -5.70
N PRO A 230 -19.48 17.03 -6.81
CA PRO A 230 -20.42 18.13 -7.03
C PRO A 230 -21.89 17.70 -7.07
N ALA A 231 -22.18 16.42 -7.33
CA ALA A 231 -23.53 15.87 -7.30
C ALA A 231 -23.97 15.51 -5.87
N HIS A 232 -23.06 15.54 -4.90
CA HIS A 232 -23.39 15.33 -3.50
C HIS A 232 -24.16 16.54 -2.97
N VAL A 233 -25.42 16.32 -2.65
CA VAL A 233 -26.20 17.23 -1.82
C VAL A 233 -25.83 16.89 -0.38
N ALA A 234 -25.29 17.85 0.36
CA ALA A 234 -25.02 17.65 1.78
C ALA A 234 -26.32 17.25 2.48
N ASP A 235 -26.38 16.02 2.99
CA ASP A 235 -27.39 15.68 3.97
C ASP A 235 -27.02 16.43 5.26
N ASP A 236 -27.71 17.54 5.54
CA ASP A 236 -27.62 18.29 6.81
C ASP A 236 -28.05 17.44 8.04
N ALA A 237 -28.14 16.12 7.92
CA ALA A 237 -28.74 15.20 8.89
C ALA A 237 -27.75 14.28 9.63
N LYS A 238 -26.43 14.53 9.58
CA LYS A 238 -25.44 13.73 10.35
C LYS A 238 -24.40 14.54 11.13
N LEU A 239 -24.77 15.73 11.64
CA LEU A 239 -23.95 16.42 12.66
C LEU A 239 -24.31 16.08 14.12
N ASP A 240 -25.38 15.32 14.37
CA ASP A 240 -25.81 14.95 15.72
C ASP A 240 -25.68 13.44 16.01
N ALA A 241 -24.56 12.82 15.60
CA ALA A 241 -24.23 11.50 16.14
C ALA A 241 -23.72 11.70 17.58
N GLU A 242 -24.58 11.38 18.56
CA GLU A 242 -24.21 11.34 19.97
C GLU A 242 -22.94 10.50 20.19
N PRO A 243 -22.07 10.89 21.14
CA PRO A 243 -20.85 10.15 21.42
C PRO A 243 -21.20 8.73 21.86
N VAL A 244 -20.70 7.74 21.13
CA VAL A 244 -20.76 6.33 21.54
C VAL A 244 -20.09 6.21 22.91
N PRO A 245 -20.80 5.77 23.97
CA PRO A 245 -20.19 5.64 25.28
C PRO A 245 -19.08 4.59 25.24
N ALA A 246 -17.90 4.97 25.71
CA ALA A 246 -16.80 4.05 25.94
C ALA A 246 -17.24 3.00 26.97
N GLY A 247 -17.46 1.76 26.55
CA GLY A 247 -17.77 0.68 27.49
C GLY A 247 -18.48 -0.58 26.99
N SER A 248 -18.71 -0.77 25.69
CA SER A 248 -19.26 -2.05 25.20
C SER A 248 -18.15 -2.97 24.69
N THR A 249 -17.63 -3.80 25.58
CA THR A 249 -16.83 -4.99 25.26
C THR A 249 -17.60 -5.87 24.27
N PRO A 250 -17.02 -6.34 23.17
CA PRO A 250 -17.65 -7.35 22.33
C PRO A 250 -17.81 -8.65 23.13
N ALA A 251 -19.01 -9.23 23.10
CA ALA A 251 -19.28 -10.53 23.69
C ALA A 251 -18.42 -11.62 23.02
N GLU A 252 -17.79 -12.47 23.85
CA GLU A 252 -17.01 -13.61 23.39
C GLU A 252 -17.84 -14.56 22.51
N PRO A 253 -17.25 -15.16 21.46
CA PRO A 253 -17.94 -16.14 20.64
C PRO A 253 -18.12 -17.44 21.42
N ARG A 254 -19.37 -17.90 21.55
CA ARG A 254 -19.69 -19.24 22.08
C ARG A 254 -19.25 -20.30 21.06
N VAL A 255 -18.17 -21.01 21.39
CA VAL A 255 -17.78 -22.25 20.70
C VAL A 255 -18.62 -23.38 21.27
N GLY A 256 -19.53 -23.93 20.45
CA GLY A 256 -20.28 -25.15 20.76
C GLY A 256 -19.61 -26.36 20.11
N ASP A 257 -19.07 -27.21 20.97
CA ASP A 257 -18.96 -28.67 20.90
C ASP A 257 -18.50 -29.35 19.60
N THR A 258 -17.20 -29.67 19.56
CA THR A 258 -16.69 -30.84 18.84
C THR A 258 -16.26 -31.90 19.85
N LEU A 259 -16.83 -33.10 19.69
CA LEU A 259 -16.34 -34.44 20.04
C LEU A 259 -15.56 -34.64 21.36
N ALA A 260 -16.18 -35.44 22.22
CA ALA A 260 -15.65 -35.99 23.45
C ALA A 260 -14.43 -36.90 23.25
N LEU A 261 -13.41 -36.72 24.10
CA LEU A 261 -12.49 -37.77 24.55
C LEU A 261 -12.13 -37.51 26.04
N ASP A 262 -12.20 -38.59 26.82
CA ASP A 262 -12.14 -38.73 28.28
C ASP A 262 -10.73 -38.44 28.87
N PRO A 263 -10.57 -38.00 30.14
CA PRO A 263 -9.34 -37.43 30.67
C PRO A 263 -8.52 -38.43 31.52
N GLN A 264 -7.20 -38.33 31.42
CA GLN A 264 -6.28 -38.67 32.52
C GLN A 264 -5.19 -37.59 32.61
N ALA A 265 -5.21 -36.86 33.72
CA ALA A 265 -4.13 -35.98 34.18
C ALA A 265 -3.01 -36.82 34.86
N PRO A 266 -1.82 -36.25 35.09
CA PRO A 266 -1.67 -35.38 36.26
C PRO A 266 -0.91 -34.07 36.02
N GLU A 267 -1.14 -33.17 36.98
CA GLU A 267 -0.61 -31.82 37.18
C GLU A 267 0.92 -31.75 37.31
N SER A 268 1.53 -30.64 36.86
CA SER A 268 2.54 -29.89 37.63
C SER A 268 3.01 -28.62 36.91
N GLY A 269 3.09 -27.50 37.65
CA GLY A 269 4.12 -26.46 37.42
C GLY A 269 3.63 -25.13 36.84
N ALA A 270 3.27 -24.18 37.71
CA ALA A 270 3.14 -22.77 37.35
C ALA A 270 4.54 -22.15 37.04
N PRO A 271 4.71 -21.38 35.96
CA PRO A 271 5.96 -20.66 35.70
C PRO A 271 6.00 -19.30 36.43
N THR A 272 7.08 -19.12 37.18
CA THR A 272 7.47 -17.87 37.87
C THR A 272 7.73 -16.73 36.88
N PRO A 273 7.37 -15.46 37.20
CA PRO A 273 7.60 -14.32 36.30
C PRO A 273 9.10 -13.96 36.19
N PRO A 274 9.56 -13.45 35.03
CA PRO A 274 10.96 -13.11 34.81
C PRO A 274 11.39 -11.83 35.51
N GLU A 275 12.61 -11.83 36.04
CA GLU A 275 13.28 -10.69 36.67
C GLU A 275 13.60 -9.54 35.68
N PRO A 276 13.67 -8.28 36.15
CA PRO A 276 13.92 -7.12 35.30
C PRO A 276 15.38 -7.04 34.80
N LYS A 277 15.55 -6.76 33.50
CA LYS A 277 16.85 -6.52 32.86
C LYS A 277 17.58 -5.30 33.46
N PRO A 278 18.90 -5.38 33.72
CA PRO A 278 19.70 -4.23 34.13
C PRO A 278 19.96 -3.26 32.97
N ALA A 279 20.14 -1.99 33.34
CA ALA A 279 20.32 -0.82 32.48
C ALA A 279 21.60 -0.84 31.62
N HIS A 280 21.53 -0.14 30.48
CA HIS A 280 22.60 0.10 29.52
C HIS A 280 23.93 0.56 30.15
N PRO A 281 25.08 0.02 29.71
CA PRO A 281 26.36 0.72 29.82
C PRO A 281 26.57 1.69 28.65
N ALA A 282 27.36 2.72 28.98
CA ALA A 282 27.67 3.91 28.22
C ALA A 282 28.28 3.70 26.81
N GLU A 283 27.92 4.64 25.95
CA GLU A 283 28.65 5.24 24.82
C GLU A 283 30.08 4.70 24.56
N LEU A 284 30.21 3.81 23.57
CA LEU A 284 31.49 3.49 22.93
C LEU A 284 31.64 4.34 21.66
N VAL A 285 32.54 5.33 21.74
CA VAL A 285 33.07 6.07 20.59
C VAL A 285 33.82 5.08 19.68
N ARG A 286 33.37 4.94 18.43
CA ARG A 286 34.10 4.18 17.39
C ARG A 286 35.06 5.13 16.65
N PRO A 287 36.34 4.77 16.46
CA PRO A 287 37.20 5.48 15.52
C PRO A 287 36.88 5.09 14.08
N ASP A 288 37.02 6.04 13.15
CA ASP A 288 36.78 5.86 11.71
C ASP A 288 37.65 4.72 11.11
N PRO A 289 37.10 3.87 10.23
CA PRO A 289 37.90 2.87 9.52
C PRO A 289 38.67 3.52 8.35
N LYS A 290 39.96 3.21 8.25
CA LYS A 290 40.76 3.47 7.04
C LYS A 290 40.34 2.52 5.91
N PRO A 291 40.39 2.95 4.64
CA PRO A 291 40.04 2.10 3.50
C PRO A 291 41.21 1.16 3.18
N ASP A 292 40.92 -0.14 3.00
CA ASP A 292 41.50 -1.04 1.97
C ASP A 292 41.53 -2.56 2.28
N ASP A 293 41.04 -3.07 3.41
CA ASP A 293 41.13 -4.53 3.71
C ASP A 293 39.79 -5.24 4.02
N ALA A 294 38.65 -4.70 3.60
CA ALA A 294 37.32 -5.22 4.01
C ALA A 294 36.61 -6.13 2.98
N GLU A 295 37.04 -6.17 1.72
CA GLU A 295 36.30 -6.92 0.68
C GLU A 295 36.67 -8.41 0.63
N ASP A 296 37.92 -8.79 0.93
CA ASP A 296 38.38 -10.19 0.83
C ASP A 296 37.92 -11.10 2.00
N LYS A 297 37.39 -10.54 3.10
CA LYS A 297 36.96 -11.34 4.27
C LYS A 297 35.46 -11.59 4.36
N LEU A 298 34.67 -11.04 3.44
CA LEU A 298 33.21 -11.26 3.38
C LEU A 298 32.84 -12.46 2.50
N ASP A 299 33.66 -12.78 1.50
CA ASP A 299 33.39 -13.90 0.58
C ASP A 299 33.65 -15.28 1.23
N GLU A 300 34.56 -15.39 2.19
CA GLU A 300 34.87 -16.66 2.86
C GLU A 300 33.87 -17.03 3.99
N ALA A 301 33.06 -16.07 4.47
CA ALA A 301 32.08 -16.30 5.55
C ALA A 301 30.65 -16.65 5.05
N LEU A 302 30.39 -16.51 3.75
CA LEU A 302 29.07 -16.78 3.14
C LEU A 302 28.92 -18.23 2.64
N ASP A 303 30.01 -18.99 2.53
CA ASP A 303 30.00 -20.37 2.05
C ASP A 303 29.72 -21.42 3.16
N GLU A 304 29.82 -21.04 4.44
CA GLU A 304 29.62 -21.95 5.58
C GLU A 304 28.20 -21.94 6.18
N SER A 305 27.30 -21.06 5.74
CA SER A 305 25.97 -20.85 6.38
C SER A 305 24.75 -21.34 5.58
N PHE A 306 24.93 -21.93 4.40
CA PHE A 306 23.82 -22.50 3.61
C PHE A 306 24.18 -23.86 3.00
N PRO A 307 23.97 -25.00 3.71
CA PRO A 307 24.00 -26.29 3.06
C PRO A 307 22.85 -26.40 2.03
N ALA A 308 23.20 -26.93 0.85
CA ALA A 308 22.33 -27.06 -0.30
C ALA A 308 21.03 -27.84 -0.01
N SER A 309 19.98 -27.37 -0.68
CA SER A 309 18.59 -27.85 -0.74
C SER A 309 18.37 -29.37 -0.69
N ASP A 310 17.30 -29.77 0.00
CA ASP A 310 16.69 -31.11 -0.04
C ASP A 310 16.42 -31.59 -1.48
N PRO A 311 16.61 -32.90 -1.78
CA PRO A 311 16.27 -33.47 -3.07
C PRO A 311 14.74 -33.55 -3.29
N PRO A 312 14.25 -33.50 -4.55
CA PRO A 312 12.83 -33.47 -4.85
C PRO A 312 12.13 -34.79 -4.48
N SER A 313 10.94 -34.67 -3.88
CA SER A 313 10.06 -35.80 -3.54
C SER A 313 9.65 -36.58 -4.80
N GLN A 314 9.93 -37.88 -4.83
CA GLN A 314 9.35 -38.76 -5.85
C GLN A 314 7.88 -39.05 -5.53
N THR A 315 6.97 -38.46 -6.29
CA THR A 315 5.63 -39.01 -6.50
C THR A 315 5.65 -39.82 -7.79
N GLN A 316 5.50 -41.14 -7.65
CA GLN A 316 5.25 -42.07 -8.76
C GLN A 316 3.77 -42.00 -9.21
N PRO A 317 3.47 -42.39 -10.47
CA PRO A 317 2.26 -42.00 -11.19
C PRO A 317 0.96 -42.62 -10.69
#